data_AF-A0A1H8Y0U1-F1
#
_entry.id   AF-A0A1H8Y0U1-F1
#
_cell.length_a   1.000
_cell.length_b   1.000
_cell.length_c   1.000
_cell.angle_alpha   90.00
_cell.angle_beta   90.00
_cell.angle_gamma   90.00
#
_symmetry.space_group_name_H-M   'P 1'
#
loop_
_entity.id
_entity.type
_entity.pdbx_description
1 polymer ?
#
loop_
_entity_poly.entity_id
_entity_poly.type
_entity_poly.pdbx_seq_one_letter_code
_entity_poly.pdbx_strand_id
1 'polypeptide(L)'
;MSRQPSSRTVPQPLEPLNVEELRFWLTIMKEHAIFIKNGLPCGCTELRDEAQAFCEEFTMLLERTKHAQSDKKFNELVNDAKCTVKDFCKFKRGLLEDILVCKIQGHSYPLFIDHMAREAEYVLMLLEQMKSGKIPLTTASKAQETLFWLRLMADHTKFIVHLLDPSERILICTAEEFAREFDDLYLQGRDFGSMMHLCKEVNSFRRFLRDVRAAVMRLRNFKKATHDMIVDCRLLGLIPAELADHVYREAEHFLMVLSLMDKGIMKHVLEPCADGCADWESLPEEREVIQTVEESAAENELVMPGEFGDLTEREEDLIVPVTEPAAAFEFEPPLPTAEELPADPSAETEKPAAAVQSPDKKTKPVTGKTSKTVHAKTTKQDPPPPLTKPKYKWGDRWPRKLGKEIK
;
A
#
# COMPACT_ATOMS: atom_id res chain seq x y z
N MET A 1 -21.34 -2.35 -30.77
CA MET A 1 -19.95 -1.95 -30.49
C MET A 1 -19.22 -3.12 -29.83
N SER A 2 -18.03 -3.50 -30.29
CA SER A 2 -17.22 -4.49 -29.57
C SER A 2 -16.75 -3.88 -28.24
N ARG A 3 -16.96 -4.57 -27.11
CA ARG A 3 -16.30 -4.16 -25.87
C ARG A 3 -14.80 -4.26 -26.10
N GLN A 4 -14.08 -3.16 -25.90
CA GLN A 4 -12.62 -3.17 -25.88
C GLN A 4 -12.15 -4.32 -24.98
N PRO A 5 -11.18 -5.16 -25.41
CA PRO A 5 -10.60 -6.14 -24.52
C PRO A 5 -10.09 -5.40 -23.29
N SER A 6 -10.39 -5.91 -22.09
CA SER A 6 -10.04 -5.25 -20.84
C SER A 6 -8.56 -4.85 -20.88
N SER A 7 -8.29 -3.55 -20.83
CA SER A 7 -6.92 -3.03 -20.81
C SER A 7 -6.13 -3.82 -19.77
N ARG A 8 -4.94 -4.29 -20.14
CA ARG A 8 -4.05 -4.92 -19.16
C ARG A 8 -3.96 -3.99 -17.96
N THR A 9 -4.17 -4.53 -16.76
CA THR A 9 -4.10 -3.78 -15.49
C THR A 9 -2.70 -3.23 -15.20
N VAL A 10 -1.74 -3.67 -16.00
CA VAL A 10 -0.33 -3.32 -15.97
C VAL A 10 0.04 -2.78 -17.36
N PRO A 11 0.65 -1.58 -17.45
CA PRO A 11 1.05 -0.97 -18.71
C PRO A 11 2.26 -1.67 -19.31
N GLN A 12 2.66 -1.23 -20.51
CA GLN A 12 3.98 -1.53 -21.03
C GLN A 12 4.98 -0.54 -20.41
N PRO A 13 5.99 -1.00 -19.63
CA PRO A 13 7.02 -0.16 -19.01
C PRO A 13 7.72 0.74 -20.01
N LEU A 14 8.10 1.96 -19.63
CA LEU A 14 8.72 2.93 -20.54
C LEU A 14 10.26 2.92 -20.47
N GLU A 15 10.78 2.46 -19.33
CA GLU A 15 12.18 2.42 -18.99
C GLU A 15 12.93 1.47 -19.94
N PRO A 16 14.14 1.84 -20.39
CA PRO A 16 14.94 0.98 -21.24
C PRO A 16 15.56 -0.13 -20.40
N LEU A 17 15.25 -1.41 -20.70
CA LEU A 17 15.90 -2.52 -20.01
C LEU A 17 17.43 -2.47 -20.18
N ASN A 18 18.12 -2.38 -19.04
CA ASN A 18 19.58 -2.37 -18.91
C ASN A 18 19.97 -3.18 -17.65
N VAL A 19 21.27 -3.25 -17.33
CA VAL A 19 21.76 -4.07 -16.20
C VAL A 19 21.31 -3.50 -14.86
N GLU A 20 21.28 -2.18 -14.72
CA GLU A 20 20.85 -1.47 -13.50
C GLU A 20 19.36 -1.68 -13.22
N GLU A 21 18.53 -1.57 -14.27
CA GLU A 21 17.09 -1.77 -14.23
C GLU A 21 16.73 -3.24 -13.92
N LEU A 22 17.40 -4.19 -14.58
CA LEU A 22 17.26 -5.62 -14.27
C LEU A 22 17.65 -5.91 -12.82
N ARG A 23 18.77 -5.35 -12.34
CA ARG A 23 19.24 -5.52 -10.96
C ARG A 23 18.28 -4.91 -9.93
N PHE A 24 17.64 -3.78 -10.23
CA PHE A 24 16.60 -3.20 -9.39
C PHE A 24 15.44 -4.19 -9.24
N TRP A 25 14.82 -4.62 -10.33
CA TRP A 25 13.65 -5.51 -10.27
C TRP A 25 13.94 -6.90 -9.73
N LEU A 26 15.12 -7.47 -9.98
CA LEU A 26 15.54 -8.73 -9.34
C LEU A 26 15.72 -8.57 -7.81
N THR A 27 16.11 -7.38 -7.33
CA THR A 27 16.19 -7.08 -5.89
C THR A 27 14.79 -7.02 -5.27
N ILE A 28 13.88 -6.28 -5.90
CA ILE A 28 12.46 -6.19 -5.52
C ILE A 28 11.81 -7.60 -5.48
N MET A 29 12.01 -8.44 -6.51
CA MET A 29 11.43 -9.78 -6.54
C MET A 29 12.03 -10.75 -5.51
N LYS A 30 13.33 -10.64 -5.19
CA LYS A 30 13.93 -11.37 -4.06
C LYS A 30 13.28 -10.97 -2.73
N GLU A 31 13.08 -9.67 -2.52
CA GLU A 31 12.49 -9.13 -1.28
C GLU A 31 11.03 -9.56 -1.11
N HIS A 32 10.25 -9.56 -2.20
CA HIS A 32 8.91 -10.17 -2.23
C HIS A 32 8.91 -11.63 -1.75
N ALA A 33 9.90 -12.44 -2.15
CA ALA A 33 9.99 -13.83 -1.73
C ALA A 33 10.22 -13.95 -0.21
N ILE A 34 11.06 -13.07 0.36
CA ILE A 34 11.30 -12.94 1.80
C ILE A 34 10.02 -12.51 2.53
N PHE A 35 9.31 -11.50 2.03
CA PHE A 35 8.08 -10.99 2.67
C PHE A 35 6.96 -12.04 2.66
N ILE A 36 6.78 -12.75 1.53
CA ILE A 36 5.81 -13.86 1.43
C ILE A 36 6.16 -14.97 2.42
N LYS A 37 7.42 -15.44 2.44
CA LYS A 37 7.88 -16.47 3.38
C LYS A 37 7.62 -16.09 4.84
N ASN A 38 7.83 -14.82 5.20
CA ASN A 38 7.65 -14.34 6.57
C ASN A 38 6.17 -14.14 6.94
N GLY A 39 5.30 -13.80 5.99
CA GLY A 39 3.86 -13.63 6.22
C GLY A 39 3.05 -14.94 6.30
N LEU A 40 3.58 -16.04 5.75
CA LEU A 40 3.01 -17.39 5.80
C LEU A 40 3.13 -18.03 7.19
N PRO A 41 2.11 -18.75 7.70
CA PRO A 41 2.19 -19.49 8.96
C PRO A 41 3.29 -20.54 8.97
N CYS A 42 3.88 -20.81 10.14
CA CYS A 42 4.94 -21.81 10.29
C CYS A 42 4.54 -23.22 9.84
N GLY A 43 3.24 -23.57 9.87
CA GLY A 43 2.74 -24.87 9.40
C GLY A 43 2.63 -25.01 7.88
N CYS A 44 2.70 -23.91 7.11
CA CYS A 44 2.66 -23.92 5.65
C CYS A 44 4.06 -24.19 5.07
N THR A 45 4.68 -25.32 5.42
CA THR A 45 6.08 -25.62 5.10
C THR A 45 6.36 -25.61 3.60
N GLU A 46 5.54 -26.30 2.80
CA GLU A 46 5.73 -26.41 1.34
C GLU A 46 5.78 -25.02 0.66
N LEU A 47 4.84 -24.13 1.00
CA LEU A 47 4.77 -22.76 0.46
C LEU A 47 5.92 -21.86 0.96
N ARG A 48 6.42 -22.11 2.18
CA ARG A 48 7.56 -21.39 2.75
C ARG A 48 8.88 -21.84 2.13
N ASP A 49 8.98 -23.11 1.75
CA ASP A 49 10.12 -23.69 1.06
C ASP A 49 10.12 -23.27 -0.43
N GLU A 50 8.96 -23.20 -1.08
CA GLU A 50 8.81 -22.63 -2.43
C GLU A 50 9.19 -21.13 -2.45
N ALA A 51 8.69 -20.33 -1.49
CA ALA A 51 9.11 -18.93 -1.35
C ALA A 51 10.62 -18.79 -1.05
N GLN A 52 11.23 -19.72 -0.30
CA GLN A 52 12.67 -19.75 -0.09
C GLN A 52 13.44 -20.05 -1.38
N ALA A 53 12.97 -21.02 -2.19
CA ALA A 53 13.58 -21.35 -3.48
C ALA A 53 13.59 -20.14 -4.43
N PHE A 54 12.49 -19.40 -4.52
CA PHE A 54 12.47 -18.14 -5.28
C PHE A 54 13.48 -17.10 -4.77
N CYS A 55 13.64 -16.96 -3.45
CA CYS A 55 14.66 -16.06 -2.88
C CYS A 55 16.09 -16.48 -3.30
N GLU A 56 16.37 -17.77 -3.38
CA GLU A 56 17.66 -18.31 -3.84
C GLU A 56 17.87 -18.12 -5.34
N GLU A 57 16.85 -18.38 -6.17
CA GLU A 57 16.89 -18.12 -7.61
C GLU A 57 17.16 -16.64 -7.93
N PHE A 58 16.42 -15.71 -7.30
CA PHE A 58 16.67 -14.28 -7.50
C PHE A 58 18.05 -13.86 -6.99
N THR A 59 18.58 -14.51 -5.95
CA THR A 59 19.97 -14.27 -5.49
C THR A 59 21.00 -14.72 -6.53
N MET A 60 20.81 -15.89 -7.17
CA MET A 60 21.67 -16.35 -8.26
C MET A 60 21.60 -15.44 -9.49
N LEU A 61 20.39 -14.98 -9.86
CA LEU A 61 20.19 -14.03 -10.96
C LEU A 61 20.86 -12.68 -10.68
N LEU A 62 20.74 -12.16 -9.46
CA LEU A 62 21.42 -10.94 -9.01
C LEU A 62 22.94 -11.06 -9.11
N GLU A 63 23.54 -12.17 -8.69
CA GLU A 63 24.99 -12.36 -8.76
C GLU A 63 25.48 -12.35 -10.22
N ARG A 64 24.71 -12.95 -11.14
CA ARG A 64 25.01 -12.93 -12.58
C ARG A 64 25.01 -11.51 -13.18
N THR A 65 24.26 -10.54 -12.63
CA THR A 65 24.27 -9.15 -13.14
C THR A 65 25.66 -8.53 -13.09
N LYS A 66 26.49 -8.88 -12.09
CA LYS A 66 27.88 -8.40 -11.93
C LYS A 66 28.82 -8.82 -13.07
N HIS A 67 28.46 -9.87 -13.82
CA HIS A 67 29.30 -10.50 -14.84
C HIS A 67 28.70 -10.45 -16.26
N ALA A 68 27.53 -9.83 -16.41
CA ALA A 68 26.77 -9.73 -17.67
C ALA A 68 27.23 -8.57 -18.57
N GLN A 69 28.55 -8.41 -18.76
CA GLN A 69 29.15 -7.28 -19.51
C GLN A 69 29.05 -7.39 -21.04
N SER A 70 28.50 -8.49 -21.59
CA SER A 70 28.32 -8.66 -23.03
C SER A 70 26.86 -8.96 -23.37
N ASP A 71 26.39 -8.43 -24.50
CA ASP A 71 25.01 -8.55 -24.97
C ASP A 71 24.49 -9.99 -24.94
N LYS A 72 25.33 -10.96 -25.34
CA LYS A 72 24.97 -12.39 -25.28
C LYS A 72 24.68 -12.85 -23.84
N LYS A 73 25.56 -12.55 -22.88
CA LYS A 73 25.38 -12.93 -21.47
C LYS A 73 24.20 -12.19 -20.83
N PHE A 74 23.99 -10.93 -21.21
CA PHE A 74 22.85 -10.14 -20.76
C PHE A 74 21.52 -10.72 -21.31
N ASN A 75 21.47 -11.09 -22.59
CA ASN A 75 20.31 -11.72 -23.22
C ASN A 75 20.00 -13.10 -22.61
N GLU A 76 21.00 -13.90 -22.27
CA GLU A 76 20.84 -15.16 -21.54
C GLU A 76 20.24 -14.89 -20.14
N LEU A 77 20.83 -13.96 -19.39
CA LEU A 77 20.34 -13.57 -18.06
C LEU A 77 18.91 -13.02 -18.07
N VAL A 78 18.54 -12.17 -19.04
CA VAL A 78 17.18 -11.64 -19.21
C VAL A 78 16.19 -12.75 -19.57
N ASN A 79 16.60 -13.77 -20.33
CA ASN A 79 15.73 -14.89 -20.63
C ASN A 79 15.45 -15.75 -19.39
N ASP A 80 16.48 -16.07 -18.61
CA ASP A 80 16.34 -16.83 -17.37
C ASP A 80 15.52 -16.05 -16.33
N ALA A 81 15.83 -14.77 -16.13
CA ALA A 81 15.07 -13.88 -15.24
C ALA A 81 13.58 -13.83 -15.62
N LYS A 82 13.25 -13.78 -16.91
CA LYS A 82 11.85 -13.80 -17.37
C LYS A 82 11.15 -15.12 -17.04
N CYS A 83 11.85 -16.25 -17.08
CA CYS A 83 11.29 -17.54 -16.67
C CYS A 83 10.99 -17.54 -15.17
N THR A 84 11.98 -17.25 -14.31
CA THR A 84 11.79 -17.19 -12.85
C THR A 84 10.72 -16.18 -12.45
N VAL A 85 10.69 -14.96 -13.01
CA VAL A 85 9.63 -13.96 -12.70
C VAL A 85 8.26 -14.46 -13.16
N LYS A 86 8.16 -15.20 -14.27
CA LYS A 86 6.89 -15.74 -14.76
C LYS A 86 6.32 -16.78 -13.81
N ASP A 87 7.17 -17.67 -13.30
CA ASP A 87 6.74 -18.70 -12.37
C ASP A 87 6.47 -18.12 -10.98
N PHE A 88 7.26 -17.15 -10.53
CA PHE A 88 6.98 -16.39 -9.30
C PHE A 88 5.69 -15.57 -9.37
N CYS A 89 5.34 -15.04 -10.55
CA CYS A 89 4.06 -14.40 -10.79
C CYS A 89 2.88 -15.37 -10.64
N LYS A 90 3.01 -16.62 -11.13
CA LYS A 90 2.00 -17.66 -10.91
C LYS A 90 1.88 -18.01 -9.42
N PHE A 91 3.00 -18.20 -8.74
CA PHE A 91 3.05 -18.49 -7.30
C PHE A 91 2.30 -17.41 -6.49
N LYS A 92 2.59 -16.12 -6.75
CA LYS A 92 1.86 -15.00 -6.13
C LYS A 92 0.34 -15.04 -6.42
N ARG A 93 -0.06 -15.34 -7.66
CA ARG A 93 -1.48 -15.42 -8.04
C ARG A 93 -2.20 -16.63 -7.43
N GLY A 94 -1.54 -17.78 -7.32
CA GLY A 94 -2.08 -18.97 -6.62
C GLY A 94 -2.19 -18.75 -5.11
N LEU A 95 -1.17 -18.14 -4.49
CA LEU A 95 -1.22 -17.73 -3.08
C LEU A 95 -2.37 -16.76 -2.81
N LEU A 96 -2.62 -15.80 -3.71
CA LEU A 96 -3.76 -14.89 -3.61
C LEU A 96 -5.10 -15.65 -3.69
N GLU A 97 -5.24 -16.58 -4.63
CA GLU A 97 -6.44 -17.43 -4.76
C GLU A 97 -6.72 -18.19 -3.45
N ASP A 98 -5.71 -18.88 -2.91
CA ASP A 98 -5.85 -19.70 -1.70
C ASP A 98 -6.12 -18.87 -0.44
N ILE A 99 -5.61 -17.63 -0.35
CA ILE A 99 -5.97 -16.68 0.71
C ILE A 99 -7.42 -16.21 0.54
N LEU A 100 -7.86 -15.88 -0.68
CA LEU A 100 -9.23 -15.39 -0.95
C LEU A 100 -10.32 -16.44 -0.68
N VAL A 101 -9.99 -17.74 -0.79
CA VAL A 101 -10.89 -18.84 -0.40
C VAL A 101 -10.58 -19.41 1.00
N CYS A 102 -9.81 -18.68 1.82
CA CYS A 102 -9.49 -19.00 3.22
C CYS A 102 -8.79 -20.36 3.46
N LYS A 103 -8.16 -20.97 2.45
CA LYS A 103 -7.30 -22.17 2.63
C LYS A 103 -6.03 -21.84 3.40
N ILE A 104 -5.47 -20.65 3.15
CA ILE A 104 -4.29 -20.13 3.84
C ILE A 104 -4.73 -18.97 4.73
N GLN A 105 -4.53 -19.14 6.03
CA GLN A 105 -4.59 -18.03 7.00
C GLN A 105 -3.17 -17.47 7.18
N GLY A 106 -3.00 -16.26 7.71
CA GLY A 106 -1.68 -15.64 7.88
C GLY A 106 -1.74 -14.14 8.11
N HIS A 107 -0.58 -13.49 8.01
CA HIS A 107 -0.43 -12.05 8.25
C HIS A 107 -0.29 -11.21 6.97
N SER A 108 -0.27 -11.87 5.80
CA SER A 108 -0.22 -11.21 4.49
C SER A 108 -1.60 -10.71 4.06
N TYR A 109 -1.77 -9.40 3.90
CA TYR A 109 -3.00 -8.85 3.32
C TYR A 109 -3.20 -9.32 1.86
N PRO A 110 -4.42 -9.68 1.42
CA PRO A 110 -4.67 -10.06 0.02
C PRO A 110 -4.26 -8.98 -0.98
N LEU A 111 -4.49 -7.71 -0.64
CA LEU A 111 -4.06 -6.56 -1.44
C LEU A 111 -2.53 -6.47 -1.58
N PHE A 112 -1.77 -6.89 -0.57
CA PHE A 112 -0.31 -6.90 -0.62
C PHE A 112 0.21 -8.00 -1.56
N ILE A 113 -0.43 -9.18 -1.57
CA ILE A 113 -0.10 -10.23 -2.55
C ILE A 113 -0.47 -9.82 -3.98
N ASP A 114 -1.63 -9.20 -4.20
CA ASP A 114 -2.03 -8.65 -5.51
C ASP A 114 -1.08 -7.54 -6.00
N HIS A 115 -0.65 -6.66 -5.10
CA HIS A 115 0.31 -5.58 -5.38
C HIS A 115 1.64 -6.16 -5.88
N MET A 116 2.24 -7.06 -5.11
CA MET A 116 3.47 -7.75 -5.51
C MET A 116 3.30 -8.57 -6.81
N ALA A 117 2.09 -9.04 -7.14
CA ALA A 117 1.79 -9.74 -8.38
C ALA A 117 1.73 -8.79 -9.59
N ARG A 118 1.12 -7.60 -9.43
CA ARG A 118 1.10 -6.54 -10.46
C ARG A 118 2.50 -6.06 -10.83
N GLU A 119 3.41 -6.00 -9.86
CA GLU A 119 4.82 -5.68 -10.13
C GLU A 119 5.55 -6.81 -10.84
N ALA A 120 5.26 -8.08 -10.52
CA ALA A 120 5.81 -9.20 -11.27
C ALA A 120 5.32 -9.20 -12.73
N GLU A 121 4.04 -8.89 -12.97
CA GLU A 121 3.45 -8.67 -14.29
C GLU A 121 4.14 -7.50 -15.03
N TYR A 122 4.44 -6.40 -14.33
CA TYR A 122 5.15 -5.24 -14.88
C TYR A 122 6.57 -5.60 -15.33
N VAL A 123 7.30 -6.32 -14.48
CA VAL A 123 8.64 -6.83 -14.80
C VAL A 123 8.60 -7.80 -15.98
N LEU A 124 7.56 -8.64 -16.13
CA LEU A 124 7.43 -9.47 -17.33
C LEU A 124 7.29 -8.65 -18.61
N MET A 125 6.49 -7.58 -18.59
CA MET A 125 6.37 -6.66 -19.72
C MET A 125 7.68 -5.92 -20.02
N LEU A 126 8.45 -5.55 -18.99
CA LEU A 126 9.80 -4.98 -19.13
C LEU A 126 10.77 -5.97 -19.79
N LEU A 127 10.80 -7.22 -19.33
CA LEU A 127 11.71 -8.26 -19.86
C LEU A 127 11.31 -8.75 -21.27
N GLU A 128 10.07 -8.51 -21.70
CA GLU A 128 9.62 -8.73 -23.08
C GLU A 128 10.08 -7.63 -24.06
N GLN A 129 10.40 -6.42 -23.60
CA GLN A 129 10.90 -5.31 -24.45
C GLN A 129 12.08 -5.71 -25.35
N MET A 130 12.97 -6.56 -24.85
CA MET A 130 14.14 -7.05 -25.59
C MET A 130 13.78 -7.77 -26.90
N LYS A 131 12.54 -8.27 -27.04
CA LYS A 131 12.05 -8.91 -28.26
C LYS A 131 11.30 -7.96 -29.18
N SER A 132 10.61 -6.96 -28.63
CA SER A 132 9.73 -6.04 -29.38
C SER A 132 10.43 -4.76 -29.85
N GLY A 133 11.59 -4.42 -29.28
CA GLY A 133 12.36 -3.23 -29.66
C GLY A 133 11.94 -1.98 -28.90
N LYS A 134 12.07 -0.81 -29.52
CA LYS A 134 11.75 0.47 -28.85
C LYS A 134 10.24 0.67 -28.74
N ILE A 135 9.76 0.91 -27.54
CA ILE A 135 8.39 1.36 -27.30
C ILE A 135 8.26 2.83 -27.71
N PRO A 136 7.23 3.20 -28.48
CA PRO A 136 6.93 4.60 -28.75
C PRO A 136 6.49 5.30 -27.46
N LEU A 137 7.19 6.37 -27.07
CA LEU A 137 6.77 7.23 -25.96
C LEU A 137 5.59 8.11 -26.41
N THR A 138 4.37 7.58 -26.27
CA THR A 138 3.12 8.29 -26.58
C THR A 138 2.58 9.00 -25.33
N THR A 139 1.64 9.93 -25.54
CA THR A 139 0.90 10.56 -24.43
C THR A 139 0.17 9.53 -23.57
N ALA A 140 -0.47 8.55 -24.23
CA ALA A 140 -1.18 7.46 -23.59
C ALA A 140 -0.24 6.60 -22.74
N SER A 141 0.97 6.26 -23.24
CA SER A 141 1.90 5.43 -22.48
C SER A 141 2.42 6.14 -21.23
N LYS A 142 2.70 7.46 -21.28
CA LYS A 142 3.00 8.28 -20.08
C LYS A 142 1.87 8.24 -19.05
N ALA A 143 0.61 8.36 -19.49
CA ALA A 143 -0.54 8.37 -18.59
C ALA A 143 -0.76 7.02 -17.92
N GLN A 144 -0.68 5.92 -18.67
CA GLN A 144 -0.84 4.55 -18.17
C GLN A 144 0.31 4.14 -17.23
N GLU A 145 1.54 4.53 -17.53
CA GLU A 145 2.70 4.34 -16.66
C GLU A 145 2.53 5.11 -15.33
N THR A 146 2.14 6.38 -15.40
CA THR A 146 1.87 7.19 -14.21
C THR A 146 0.75 6.59 -13.35
N LEU A 147 -0.30 6.06 -13.98
CA LEU A 147 -1.43 5.41 -13.32
C LEU A 147 -1.02 4.15 -12.53
N PHE A 148 -0.15 3.32 -13.10
CA PHE A 148 0.37 2.12 -12.45
C PHE A 148 1.12 2.48 -11.17
N TRP A 149 2.12 3.36 -11.26
CA TRP A 149 2.93 3.76 -10.10
C TRP A 149 2.13 4.53 -9.04
N LEU A 150 1.14 5.34 -9.45
CA LEU A 150 0.23 5.99 -8.49
C LEU A 150 -0.54 4.96 -7.67
N ARG A 151 -1.00 3.86 -8.29
CA ARG A 151 -1.66 2.76 -7.56
C ARG A 151 -0.71 2.09 -6.57
N LEU A 152 0.53 1.83 -6.97
CA LEU A 152 1.54 1.27 -6.04
C LEU A 152 1.78 2.22 -4.85
N MET A 153 1.94 3.52 -5.08
CA MET A 153 2.10 4.49 -4.00
C MET A 153 0.85 4.61 -3.10
N ALA A 154 -0.35 4.50 -3.66
CA ALA A 154 -1.60 4.45 -2.92
C ALA A 154 -1.75 3.19 -2.05
N ASP A 155 -1.30 2.02 -2.55
CA ASP A 155 -1.24 0.77 -1.80
C ASP A 155 -0.22 0.88 -0.65
N HIS A 156 0.98 1.39 -0.93
CA HIS A 156 2.06 1.56 0.05
C HIS A 156 1.67 2.39 1.28
N THR A 157 0.95 3.50 1.07
CA THR A 157 0.49 4.33 2.19
C THR A 157 -0.50 3.58 3.09
N LYS A 158 -1.38 2.76 2.52
CA LYS A 158 -2.31 1.89 3.26
C LYS A 158 -1.57 0.80 4.03
N PHE A 159 -0.56 0.16 3.44
CA PHE A 159 0.28 -0.81 4.15
C PHE A 159 0.99 -0.17 5.35
N ILE A 160 1.53 1.05 5.20
CA ILE A 160 2.14 1.78 6.32
C ILE A 160 1.10 2.10 7.40
N VAL A 161 -0.09 2.60 7.03
CA VAL A 161 -1.18 2.86 8.00
C VAL A 161 -1.54 1.61 8.81
N HIS A 162 -1.69 0.46 8.16
CA HIS A 162 -2.13 -0.78 8.80
C HIS A 162 -1.04 -1.53 9.59
N LEU A 163 0.24 -1.27 9.30
CA LEU A 163 1.37 -1.90 9.99
C LEU A 163 2.00 -1.00 11.07
N LEU A 164 1.58 0.26 11.22
CA LEU A 164 1.90 1.08 12.40
C LEU A 164 1.15 0.57 13.63
N ASP A 165 1.77 0.65 14.81
CA ASP A 165 1.06 0.36 16.05
C ASP A 165 -0.04 1.42 16.32
N PRO A 166 -1.25 1.05 16.76
CA PRO A 166 -2.34 2.00 17.02
C PRO A 166 -2.03 3.13 18.03
N SER A 167 -0.94 3.03 18.81
CA SER A 167 -0.45 4.13 19.66
C SER A 167 0.27 5.23 18.89
N GLU A 168 0.78 4.97 17.68
CA GLU A 168 1.47 5.92 16.79
C GLU A 168 0.51 6.87 16.06
N ARG A 169 -0.51 7.37 16.78
CA ARG A 169 -1.67 8.11 16.26
C ARG A 169 -1.29 9.26 15.32
N ILE A 170 -0.21 9.99 15.62
CA ILE A 170 0.25 11.13 14.80
C ILE A 170 0.84 10.65 13.47
N LEU A 171 1.62 9.55 13.48
CA LEU A 171 2.18 8.96 12.27
C LEU A 171 1.09 8.30 11.42
N ILE A 172 0.12 7.63 12.05
CA ILE A 172 -1.06 7.06 11.39
C ILE A 172 -1.83 8.16 10.65
N CYS A 173 -2.22 9.25 11.33
CA CYS A 173 -2.91 10.37 10.67
C CYS A 173 -2.09 10.98 9.51
N THR A 174 -0.75 11.03 9.63
CA THR A 174 0.14 11.51 8.56
C THR A 174 0.16 10.55 7.37
N ALA A 175 0.22 9.24 7.60
CA ALA A 175 0.19 8.22 6.57
C ALA A 175 -1.17 8.17 5.85
N GLU A 176 -2.27 8.39 6.58
CA GLU A 176 -3.61 8.53 6.00
C GLU A 176 -3.77 9.79 5.12
N GLU A 177 -3.09 10.89 5.44
CA GLU A 177 -3.09 12.08 4.57
C GLU A 177 -2.46 11.76 3.21
N PHE A 178 -1.34 11.01 3.20
CA PHE A 178 -0.78 10.48 1.95
C PHE A 178 -1.73 9.47 1.28
N ALA A 179 -2.40 8.58 2.02
CA ALA A 179 -3.31 7.61 1.42
C ALA A 179 -4.45 8.29 0.65
N ARG A 180 -5.07 9.32 1.23
CA ARG A 180 -6.09 10.14 0.56
C ARG A 180 -5.53 10.87 -0.67
N GLU A 181 -4.37 11.52 -0.53
CA GLU A 181 -3.75 12.24 -1.66
C GLU A 181 -3.43 11.31 -2.84
N PHE A 182 -2.92 10.11 -2.58
CA PHE A 182 -2.58 9.16 -3.64
C PHE A 182 -3.79 8.46 -4.26
N ASP A 183 -4.90 8.28 -3.52
CA ASP A 183 -6.17 7.83 -4.10
C ASP A 183 -6.77 8.92 -5.01
N ASP A 184 -6.77 10.18 -4.60
CA ASP A 184 -7.23 11.32 -5.42
C ASP A 184 -6.38 11.47 -6.71
N LEU A 185 -5.05 11.39 -6.58
CA LEU A 185 -4.13 11.42 -7.73
C LEU A 185 -4.33 10.21 -8.65
N TYR A 186 -4.58 9.01 -8.10
CA TYR A 186 -4.86 7.81 -8.89
C TYR A 186 -6.17 7.94 -9.68
N LEU A 187 -7.24 8.47 -9.08
CA LEU A 187 -8.50 8.73 -9.78
C LEU A 187 -8.32 9.76 -10.90
N GLN A 188 -7.64 10.89 -10.63
CA GLN A 188 -7.31 11.88 -11.64
C GLN A 188 -6.43 11.30 -12.76
N GLY A 189 -5.46 10.46 -12.41
CA GLY A 189 -4.59 9.75 -13.35
C GLY A 189 -5.35 8.75 -14.22
N ARG A 190 -6.37 8.08 -13.68
CA ARG A 190 -7.23 7.15 -14.42
C ARG A 190 -8.05 7.88 -15.46
N ASP A 191 -8.59 9.04 -15.10
CA ASP A 191 -9.40 9.86 -16.00
C ASP A 191 -8.52 10.43 -17.13
N PHE A 192 -7.29 10.88 -16.85
CA PHE A 192 -6.30 11.18 -17.90
C PHE A 192 -5.93 9.94 -18.74
N GLY A 193 -5.74 8.78 -18.12
CA GLY A 193 -5.44 7.52 -18.80
C GLY A 193 -6.50 7.13 -19.84
N SER A 194 -7.76 7.47 -19.57
CA SER A 194 -8.91 7.29 -20.48
C SER A 194 -9.00 8.40 -21.54
N MET A 195 -8.85 9.67 -21.15
CA MET A 195 -8.98 10.81 -22.08
C MET A 195 -7.84 10.91 -23.11
N MET A 196 -6.65 10.37 -22.82
CA MET A 196 -5.43 10.64 -23.60
C MET A 196 -5.06 9.59 -24.65
N HIS A 197 -5.95 8.65 -24.97
CA HIS A 197 -5.70 7.59 -25.96
C HIS A 197 -5.39 8.08 -27.38
N LEU A 198 -5.92 9.24 -27.79
CA LEU A 198 -5.78 9.79 -29.15
C LEU A 198 -5.18 11.21 -29.19
N CYS A 199 -4.80 11.75 -28.03
CA CYS A 199 -4.49 13.19 -27.89
C CYS A 199 -3.00 13.48 -27.79
N LYS A 200 -2.59 14.61 -28.40
CA LYS A 200 -1.30 15.25 -28.09
C LYS A 200 -1.27 15.68 -26.62
N GLU A 201 -0.09 15.72 -26.02
CA GLU A 201 0.10 16.03 -24.61
C GLU A 201 -0.41 17.44 -24.27
N VAL A 202 -1.39 17.55 -23.35
CA VAL A 202 -2.03 18.82 -22.97
C VAL A 202 -1.42 19.43 -21.70
N ASN A 203 -1.49 20.77 -21.60
CA ASN A 203 -0.94 21.54 -20.47
C ASN A 203 -1.50 21.10 -19.09
N SER A 204 -2.76 20.67 -19.03
CA SER A 204 -3.38 20.14 -17.80
C SER A 204 -2.71 18.85 -17.31
N PHE A 205 -2.30 17.96 -18.22
CA PHE A 205 -1.55 16.76 -17.89
C PHE A 205 -0.10 17.07 -17.51
N ARG A 206 0.55 18.06 -18.16
CA ARG A 206 1.88 18.54 -17.72
C ARG A 206 1.86 19.14 -16.32
N ARG A 207 0.76 19.80 -15.93
CA ARG A 207 0.54 20.24 -14.54
C ARG A 207 0.38 19.03 -13.62
N PHE A 208 -0.52 18.10 -13.96
CA PHE A 208 -0.74 16.87 -13.19
C PHE A 208 0.57 16.09 -12.91
N LEU A 209 1.43 15.90 -13.91
CA LEU A 209 2.74 15.25 -13.70
C LEU A 209 3.67 16.00 -12.72
N ARG A 210 3.55 17.33 -12.62
CA ARG A 210 4.28 18.13 -11.61
C ARG A 210 3.67 17.95 -10.22
N ASP A 211 2.34 17.91 -10.13
CA ASP A 211 1.60 17.69 -8.90
C ASP A 211 1.93 16.28 -8.33
N VAL A 212 1.89 15.25 -9.18
CA VAL A 212 2.34 13.87 -8.89
C VAL A 212 3.79 13.86 -8.43
N ARG A 213 4.73 14.47 -9.18
CA ARG A 213 6.15 14.52 -8.77
C ARG A 213 6.32 15.14 -7.39
N ALA A 214 5.58 16.23 -7.09
CA ALA A 214 5.62 16.88 -5.79
C ALA A 214 5.09 15.97 -4.67
N ALA A 215 4.02 15.21 -4.90
CA ALA A 215 3.48 14.24 -3.94
C ALA A 215 4.45 13.07 -3.70
N VAL A 216 5.00 12.47 -4.75
CA VAL A 216 5.95 11.35 -4.67
C VAL A 216 7.23 11.76 -3.95
N MET A 217 7.78 12.96 -4.17
CA MET A 217 8.93 13.45 -3.40
C MET A 217 8.64 13.53 -1.89
N ARG A 218 7.45 13.96 -1.48
CA ARG A 218 7.06 14.00 -0.06
C ARG A 218 6.86 12.60 0.51
N LEU A 219 6.17 11.72 -0.20
CA LEU A 219 5.97 10.32 0.22
C LEU A 219 7.31 9.57 0.32
N ARG A 220 8.23 9.78 -0.62
CA ARG A 220 9.58 9.21 -0.59
C ARG A 220 10.34 9.66 0.66
N ASN A 221 10.31 10.95 0.97
CA ASN A 221 10.96 11.49 2.17
C ASN A 221 10.31 10.94 3.47
N PHE A 222 8.99 10.77 3.48
CA PHE A 222 8.26 10.12 4.58
C PHE A 222 8.69 8.66 4.73
N LYS A 223 8.66 7.86 3.65
CA LYS A 223 9.13 6.46 3.63
C LYS A 223 10.57 6.32 4.15
N LYS A 224 11.49 7.22 3.74
CA LYS A 224 12.87 7.25 4.26
C LYS A 224 12.92 7.52 5.77
N ALA A 225 12.15 8.49 6.25
CA ALA A 225 12.08 8.78 7.68
C ALA A 225 11.48 7.62 8.48
N THR A 226 10.46 6.93 7.96
CA THR A 226 9.87 5.73 8.55
C THR A 226 10.92 4.61 8.65
N HIS A 227 11.65 4.32 7.58
CA HIS A 227 12.78 3.39 7.61
C HIS A 227 13.80 3.76 8.70
N ASP A 228 14.24 5.02 8.74
CA ASP A 228 15.27 5.45 9.70
C ASP A 228 14.78 5.38 11.15
N MET A 229 13.50 5.61 11.41
CA MET A 229 12.91 5.42 12.73
C MET A 229 12.76 3.94 13.11
N ILE A 230 12.52 3.03 12.15
CA ILE A 230 12.50 1.58 12.40
C ILE A 230 13.91 1.09 12.74
N VAL A 231 14.93 1.46 11.95
CA VAL A 231 16.33 1.07 12.18
C VAL A 231 16.87 1.61 13.50
N ASP A 232 16.49 2.82 13.90
CA ASP A 232 16.85 3.40 15.21
C ASP A 232 16.02 2.82 16.39
N CYS A 233 15.07 1.91 16.16
CA CYS A 233 14.09 1.43 17.14
C CYS A 233 13.28 2.56 17.82
N ARG A 234 12.89 3.58 17.05
CA ARG A 234 12.15 4.79 17.48
C ARG A 234 10.71 4.88 16.96
N LEU A 235 10.19 3.81 16.35
CA LEU A 235 8.83 3.70 15.81
C LEU A 235 8.23 2.34 16.20
N LEU A 236 6.98 2.32 16.65
CA LEU A 236 6.25 1.11 17.00
C LEU A 236 5.39 0.62 15.82
N GLY A 237 5.50 -0.68 15.53
CA GLY A 237 4.72 -1.31 14.46
C GLY A 237 5.27 -2.68 14.05
N LEU A 238 4.65 -3.24 13.02
CA LEU A 238 4.96 -4.54 12.43
C LEU A 238 5.69 -4.41 11.07
N ILE A 239 6.22 -3.23 10.73
CA ILE A 239 6.95 -2.97 9.48
C ILE A 239 8.41 -3.42 9.64
N PRO A 240 8.91 -4.43 8.91
CA PRO A 240 10.35 -4.75 8.88
C PRO A 240 11.15 -3.61 8.24
N ALA A 241 12.41 -3.44 8.65
CA ALA A 241 13.29 -2.42 8.07
C ALA A 241 13.46 -2.62 6.56
N GLU A 242 13.56 -3.87 6.11
CA GLU A 242 13.67 -4.27 4.71
C GLU A 242 12.45 -3.85 3.90
N LEU A 243 11.24 -3.97 4.46
CA LEU A 243 10.01 -3.51 3.80
C LEU A 243 9.97 -1.98 3.71
N ALA A 244 10.42 -1.27 4.75
CA ALA A 244 10.47 0.18 4.73
C ALA A 244 11.48 0.74 3.70
N ASP A 245 12.64 0.09 3.53
CA ASP A 245 13.62 0.44 2.49
C ASP A 245 13.14 0.06 1.08
N HIS A 246 12.49 -1.09 0.94
CA HIS A 246 11.93 -1.58 -0.32
C HIS A 246 10.92 -0.58 -0.91
N VAL A 247 9.88 -0.22 -0.15
CA VAL A 247 8.86 0.72 -0.62
C VAL A 247 9.45 2.13 -0.81
N TYR A 248 10.52 2.49 -0.09
CA TYR A 248 11.28 3.73 -0.30
C TYR A 248 12.01 3.72 -1.66
N ARG A 249 12.68 2.63 -2.01
CA ARG A 249 13.39 2.47 -3.29
C ARG A 249 12.46 2.55 -4.50
N GLU A 250 11.25 2.03 -4.39
CA GLU A 250 10.23 2.14 -5.45
C GLU A 250 9.69 3.57 -5.60
N ALA A 251 9.60 4.33 -4.51
CA ALA A 251 9.27 5.75 -4.60
C ALA A 251 10.40 6.58 -5.24
N GLU A 252 11.67 6.24 -5.00
CA GLU A 252 12.81 6.82 -5.71
C GLU A 252 12.84 6.41 -7.20
N HIS A 253 12.53 5.13 -7.49
CA HIS A 253 12.45 4.64 -8.87
C HIS A 253 11.34 5.37 -9.64
N PHE A 254 10.12 5.51 -9.09
CA PHE A 254 9.07 6.30 -9.73
C PHE A 254 9.48 7.77 -10.00
N LEU A 255 10.29 8.40 -9.14
CA LEU A 255 10.85 9.72 -9.41
C LEU A 255 11.85 9.73 -10.58
N MET A 256 12.60 8.65 -10.79
CA MET A 256 13.40 8.44 -12.00
C MET A 256 12.49 8.31 -13.23
N VAL A 257 11.46 7.47 -13.19
CA VAL A 257 10.49 7.29 -14.31
C VAL A 257 9.86 8.62 -14.72
N LEU A 258 9.31 9.37 -13.76
CA LEU A 258 8.76 10.72 -13.99
C LEU A 258 9.81 11.67 -14.58
N SER A 259 11.09 11.50 -14.24
CA SER A 259 12.18 12.32 -14.80
C SER A 259 12.54 11.94 -16.24
N LEU A 260 12.43 10.66 -16.61
CA LEU A 260 12.58 10.18 -17.98
C LEU A 260 11.44 10.69 -18.87
N MET A 261 10.20 10.71 -18.36
CA MET A 261 9.01 11.19 -19.08
C MET A 261 9.06 12.69 -19.43
N ASP A 262 9.65 13.50 -18.55
CA ASP A 262 9.68 14.96 -18.63
C ASP A 262 10.83 15.46 -19.51
N LYS A 263 12.00 14.81 -19.43
CA LYS A 263 13.19 15.18 -20.22
C LYS A 263 13.16 14.72 -21.68
N GLY A 264 12.18 13.90 -22.09
CA GLY A 264 12.11 13.36 -23.46
C GLY A 264 13.31 12.48 -23.86
N ILE A 265 14.06 11.96 -22.87
CA ILE A 265 15.23 11.09 -23.08
C ILE A 265 14.80 9.72 -23.63
N MET A 266 13.59 9.30 -23.29
CA MET A 266 12.89 8.22 -23.97
C MET A 266 12.53 8.69 -25.39
N LYS A 267 13.14 8.07 -26.41
CA LYS A 267 13.07 8.53 -27.80
C LYS A 267 11.62 8.57 -28.28
N HIS A 268 11.11 9.79 -28.50
CA HIS A 268 9.85 9.99 -29.20
C HIS A 268 9.91 9.33 -30.58
N VAL A 269 9.13 8.27 -30.76
CA VAL A 269 8.48 8.04 -32.05
C VAL A 269 7.24 8.93 -31.99
N LEU A 270 7.23 9.99 -32.78
CA LEU A 270 5.97 10.61 -33.16
C LEU A 270 5.26 9.57 -34.03
N GLU A 271 4.37 8.78 -33.44
CA GLU A 271 3.22 8.34 -34.22
C GLU A 271 2.55 9.62 -34.73
N PRO A 272 2.30 9.75 -36.04
CA PRO A 272 1.35 10.74 -36.50
C PRO A 272 0.07 10.45 -35.73
N CYS A 273 -0.43 11.42 -34.95
CA CYS A 273 -1.88 11.52 -34.84
C CYS A 273 -2.37 11.47 -36.28
N ALA A 274 -3.24 10.52 -36.62
CA ALA A 274 -3.96 10.62 -37.88
C ALA A 274 -4.56 12.04 -37.91
N ASP A 275 -4.28 12.82 -38.95
CA ASP A 275 -4.75 14.23 -38.99
C ASP A 275 -6.28 14.34 -39.00
N GLY A 276 -6.98 13.20 -39.16
CA GLY A 276 -8.27 12.99 -38.53
C GLY A 276 -8.15 12.59 -37.06
N CYS A 277 -8.23 13.57 -36.15
CA CYS A 277 -9.28 13.42 -35.15
C CYS A 277 -10.55 13.14 -35.95
N ALA A 278 -11.12 11.94 -35.82
CA ALA A 278 -12.24 11.51 -36.67
C ALA A 278 -13.28 12.63 -36.70
N ASP A 279 -13.56 13.11 -37.91
CA ASP A 279 -14.34 14.31 -38.12
C ASP A 279 -15.67 14.13 -37.40
N TRP A 280 -15.92 14.93 -36.36
CA TRP A 280 -17.10 14.75 -35.51
C TRP A 280 -18.38 15.09 -36.28
N GLU A 281 -18.24 15.82 -37.40
CA GLU A 281 -19.27 16.09 -38.42
C GLU A 281 -19.55 14.87 -39.33
N SER A 282 -18.73 13.81 -39.24
CA SER A 282 -18.88 12.55 -40.02
C SER A 282 -19.51 11.40 -39.23
N LEU A 283 -19.89 11.62 -37.96
CA LEU A 283 -20.91 10.79 -37.33
C LEU A 283 -22.21 11.00 -38.11
N PRO A 284 -22.92 9.96 -38.58
CA PRO A 284 -24.26 10.15 -39.10
C PRO A 284 -25.10 10.78 -37.99
N GLU A 285 -25.82 11.87 -38.29
CA GLU A 285 -26.72 12.49 -37.33
C GLU A 285 -27.62 11.40 -36.74
N GLU A 286 -27.66 11.25 -35.42
CA GLU A 286 -28.62 10.38 -34.73
C GLU A 286 -30.02 11.00 -34.81
N ARG A 287 -30.58 11.06 -36.03
CA ARG A 287 -31.94 11.48 -36.36
C ARG A 287 -32.86 10.33 -36.76
N GLU A 288 -32.34 9.11 -36.91
CA GLU A 288 -33.12 7.91 -37.28
C GLU A 288 -33.25 6.87 -36.15
N VAL A 289 -33.00 7.24 -34.88
CA VAL A 289 -33.25 6.36 -33.71
C VAL A 289 -34.30 6.93 -32.75
N ILE A 290 -34.98 8.02 -33.14
CA ILE A 290 -36.15 8.56 -32.41
C ILE A 290 -37.48 8.11 -33.05
N GLN A 291 -37.47 7.67 -34.32
CA GLN A 291 -38.69 7.43 -35.09
C GLN A 291 -39.28 6.00 -34.96
N THR A 292 -38.70 5.13 -34.13
CA THR A 292 -39.19 3.76 -33.88
C THR A 292 -39.76 3.54 -32.48
N VAL A 293 -39.89 4.60 -31.67
CA VAL A 293 -40.58 4.55 -30.36
C VAL A 293 -42.02 5.06 -30.46
N GLU A 294 -42.38 5.78 -31.53
CA GLU A 294 -43.73 6.36 -31.71
C GLU A 294 -44.80 5.35 -32.20
N GLU A 295 -44.42 4.17 -32.72
CA GLU A 295 -45.38 3.14 -33.21
C GLU A 295 -45.68 2.00 -32.22
N SER A 296 -45.14 2.02 -30.99
CA SER A 296 -45.49 1.05 -29.93
C SER A 296 -46.11 1.69 -28.68
N ALA A 297 -46.53 2.95 -28.75
CA ALA A 297 -47.14 3.70 -27.66
C ALA A 297 -48.69 3.80 -27.76
N ALA A 298 -49.32 2.95 -28.56
CA ALA A 298 -50.74 2.66 -28.47
C ALA A 298 -50.94 1.46 -27.51
N GLU A 299 -51.95 1.56 -26.63
CA GLU A 299 -52.30 0.55 -25.60
C GLU A 299 -51.35 0.44 -24.38
N ASN A 300 -51.24 1.53 -23.62
CA ASN A 300 -51.61 1.47 -22.19
C ASN A 300 -51.79 2.89 -21.59
N GLU A 301 -52.91 3.11 -20.89
CA GLU A 301 -53.23 4.39 -20.26
C GLU A 301 -52.36 4.66 -19.03
N LEU A 302 -51.57 5.73 -19.07
CA LEU A 302 -50.91 6.30 -17.89
C LEU A 302 -51.73 7.47 -17.36
N VAL A 303 -52.55 7.20 -16.34
CA VAL A 303 -53.26 8.22 -15.57
C VAL A 303 -52.26 9.01 -14.73
N MET A 304 -52.20 10.33 -14.95
CA MET A 304 -51.45 11.27 -14.13
C MET A 304 -52.35 11.87 -13.04
N PRO A 305 -52.05 11.72 -11.74
CA PRO A 305 -52.61 12.57 -10.69
C PRO A 305 -51.72 13.81 -10.50
N GLY A 306 -52.33 14.99 -10.54
CA GLY A 306 -51.65 16.26 -10.26
C GLY A 306 -51.92 16.81 -8.86
N GLU A 307 -51.34 17.99 -8.64
CA GLU A 307 -51.62 18.99 -7.60
C GLU A 307 -51.49 18.60 -6.10
N PHE A 308 -50.83 19.50 -5.36
CA PHE A 308 -50.71 19.45 -3.92
C PHE A 308 -52.08 19.66 -3.25
N GLY A 309 -52.55 18.67 -2.50
CA GLY A 309 -53.72 18.75 -1.64
C GLY A 309 -53.40 18.28 -0.23
N ASP A 310 -53.62 19.16 0.75
CA ASP A 310 -53.57 18.87 2.19
C ASP A 310 -54.65 17.86 2.59
N LEU A 311 -54.29 16.72 3.19
CA LEU A 311 -55.16 15.96 4.09
C LEU A 311 -54.37 15.20 5.16
N THR A 312 -54.81 15.40 6.39
CA THR A 312 -54.42 14.69 7.61
C THR A 312 -55.14 13.34 7.79
N GLU A 313 -54.58 12.51 8.68
CA GLU A 313 -55.18 11.37 9.40
C GLU A 313 -54.94 9.93 8.88
N ARG A 314 -54.48 9.10 9.85
CA ARG A 314 -54.56 7.63 9.99
C ARG A 314 -53.97 6.71 8.91
N GLU A 315 -52.82 6.14 9.26
CA GLU A 315 -52.71 4.67 9.35
C GLU A 315 -52.09 4.29 10.72
N GLU A 316 -52.86 3.56 11.54
CA GLU A 316 -52.34 2.80 12.67
C GLU A 316 -52.04 1.36 12.20
N ASP A 317 -51.43 0.54 13.08
CA ASP A 317 -51.24 -0.92 12.94
C ASP A 317 -50.18 -1.44 11.94
N LEU A 318 -48.90 -1.28 12.30
CA LEU A 318 -47.90 -2.37 12.20
C LEU A 318 -46.63 -2.11 13.04
N ILE A 319 -46.79 -1.98 14.35
CA ILE A 319 -45.66 -1.94 15.31
C ILE A 319 -45.37 -3.36 15.80
N VAL A 320 -44.24 -3.94 15.38
CA VAL A 320 -43.67 -5.14 16.01
C VAL A 320 -42.77 -4.69 17.17
N PRO A 321 -43.00 -5.14 18.41
CA PRO A 321 -42.22 -4.66 19.55
C PRO A 321 -40.81 -5.25 19.57
N VAL A 322 -39.79 -4.39 19.52
CA VAL A 322 -38.42 -4.76 19.84
C VAL A 322 -38.30 -4.86 21.36
N THR A 323 -38.29 -6.07 21.90
CA THR A 323 -37.95 -6.33 23.30
C THR A 323 -36.44 -6.35 23.47
N GLU A 324 -35.89 -5.38 24.21
CA GLU A 324 -34.49 -5.41 24.67
C GLU A 324 -34.28 -6.57 25.65
N PRO A 325 -33.28 -7.46 25.44
CA PRO A 325 -32.80 -8.33 26.49
C PRO A 325 -31.84 -7.54 27.40
N ALA A 326 -32.31 -7.17 28.59
CA ALA A 326 -31.47 -6.61 29.64
C ALA A 326 -30.48 -7.68 30.16
N ALA A 327 -29.31 -7.78 29.52
CA ALA A 327 -28.20 -8.59 30.01
C ALA A 327 -27.39 -7.78 31.04
N ALA A 328 -27.66 -8.02 32.33
CA ALA A 328 -26.79 -7.56 33.39
C ALA A 328 -25.44 -8.29 33.30
N PHE A 329 -24.38 -7.56 32.94
CA PHE A 329 -23.01 -8.07 33.05
C PHE A 329 -22.57 -7.97 34.52
N GLU A 330 -22.72 -9.05 35.26
CA GLU A 330 -22.05 -9.21 36.55
C GLU A 330 -20.54 -9.36 36.32
N PHE A 331 -19.74 -8.55 37.00
CA PHE A 331 -18.28 -8.66 36.99
C PHE A 331 -17.87 -9.81 37.91
N GLU A 332 -17.36 -10.91 37.36
CA GLU A 332 -16.66 -11.91 38.17
C GLU A 332 -15.40 -11.30 38.80
N PRO A 333 -15.06 -11.66 40.06
CA PRO A 333 -13.85 -11.19 40.72
C PRO A 333 -12.59 -11.81 40.08
N PRO A 334 -11.41 -11.15 40.20
CA PRO A 334 -10.20 -11.59 39.53
C PRO A 334 -9.72 -12.96 40.04
N LEU A 335 -9.23 -13.77 39.09
CA LEU A 335 -8.56 -15.05 39.36
C LEU A 335 -7.34 -14.86 40.29
N PRO A 336 -7.02 -15.85 41.15
CA PRO A 336 -5.97 -15.74 42.15
C PRO A 336 -4.57 -15.63 41.54
N THR A 337 -3.68 -14.98 42.29
CA THR A 337 -2.25 -14.86 41.98
C THR A 337 -1.55 -16.22 41.94
N ALA A 338 -0.50 -16.32 41.13
CA ALA A 338 0.24 -17.56 40.91
C ALA A 338 0.86 -18.12 42.22
N GLU A 339 0.32 -19.25 42.67
CA GLU A 339 0.94 -20.14 43.66
C GLU A 339 1.16 -21.52 43.01
N GLU A 340 2.40 -22.00 43.13
CA GLU A 340 2.87 -23.40 43.08
C GLU A 340 2.29 -24.34 42.00
N LEU A 341 2.99 -24.44 40.85
CA LEU A 341 2.99 -25.68 40.06
C LEU A 341 3.95 -26.70 40.72
N PRO A 342 3.55 -27.98 40.89
CA PRO A 342 4.41 -29.00 41.46
C PRO A 342 5.54 -29.41 40.50
N ALA A 343 6.72 -29.70 41.06
CA ALA A 343 7.87 -30.16 40.30
C ALA A 343 7.77 -31.66 39.95
N ASP A 344 8.05 -32.00 38.69
CA ASP A 344 8.17 -33.38 38.21
C ASP A 344 9.62 -33.90 38.42
N PRO A 345 9.86 -35.13 38.93
CA PRO A 345 11.17 -35.51 39.45
C PRO A 345 12.00 -36.34 38.46
N SER A 346 13.01 -35.74 37.81
CA SER A 346 14.14 -36.49 37.22
C SER A 346 15.34 -35.61 36.83
N ALA A 347 16.21 -35.31 37.81
CA ALA A 347 17.55 -34.76 37.55
C ALA A 347 18.51 -35.06 38.72
N GLU A 348 18.98 -36.30 38.83
CA GLU A 348 20.14 -36.62 39.66
C GLU A 348 21.43 -36.18 38.94
N THR A 349 22.22 -35.26 39.53
CA THR A 349 23.69 -35.39 39.63
C THR A 349 24.35 -34.27 40.46
N GLU A 350 24.90 -34.68 41.60
CA GLU A 350 26.20 -34.31 42.20
C GLU A 350 26.65 -32.83 42.42
N LYS A 351 26.95 -32.55 43.70
CA LYS A 351 27.83 -31.51 44.28
C LYS A 351 28.49 -32.12 45.54
N PRO A 352 29.63 -31.62 46.09
CA PRO A 352 30.01 -30.21 46.32
C PRO A 352 31.39 -29.88 45.69
N ALA A 353 32.19 -28.84 46.02
CA ALA A 353 32.23 -27.82 47.09
C ALA A 353 32.86 -26.50 46.52
N ALA A 354 33.26 -25.43 47.24
CA ALA A 354 33.35 -25.17 48.70
C ALA A 354 33.13 -23.66 49.03
N ALA A 355 33.92 -23.10 49.95
CA ALA A 355 33.92 -21.72 50.47
C ALA A 355 34.92 -20.80 49.71
N VAL A 356 34.96 -19.45 49.86
CA VAL A 356 35.36 -18.70 51.08
C VAL A 356 34.97 -17.20 51.02
N GLN A 357 34.32 -16.73 52.10
CA GLN A 357 34.34 -15.40 52.78
C GLN A 357 34.10 -14.05 52.06
N SER A 358 33.14 -13.30 52.63
CA SER A 358 33.09 -11.82 52.68
C SER A 358 33.86 -11.27 53.90
N PRO A 359 33.97 -9.94 54.08
CA PRO A 359 33.34 -9.39 55.31
C PRO A 359 32.67 -7.99 55.20
N ASP A 360 31.70 -7.80 56.10
CA ASP A 360 30.84 -6.63 56.37
C ASP A 360 31.51 -5.28 56.71
N LYS A 361 30.73 -4.19 56.52
CA LYS A 361 30.20 -3.22 57.55
C LYS A 361 29.67 -1.96 56.83
N LYS A 362 28.67 -1.18 57.29
CA LYS A 362 27.91 -1.10 58.56
C LYS A 362 26.59 -0.32 58.37
N THR A 363 25.73 -0.29 59.39
CA THR A 363 24.37 0.33 59.41
C THR A 363 24.20 1.31 60.61
N LYS A 364 23.11 2.09 60.83
CA LYS A 364 21.73 1.97 60.30
C LYS A 364 20.94 3.28 60.00
N PRO A 365 20.41 4.12 60.94
CA PRO A 365 19.07 4.70 60.68
C PRO A 365 18.84 6.20 60.99
N VAL A 366 17.64 6.72 60.66
CA VAL A 366 16.62 7.32 61.60
C VAL A 366 15.46 8.05 60.87
N THR A 367 14.19 7.66 61.21
CA THR A 367 12.84 8.34 61.16
C THR A 367 12.51 9.50 60.19
N GLY A 368 11.27 9.76 59.73
CA GLY A 368 9.92 9.24 60.05
C GLY A 368 8.89 10.35 60.41
N LYS A 369 7.62 10.23 59.93
CA LYS A 369 6.45 11.18 60.06
C LYS A 369 6.44 12.35 59.05
N THR A 370 5.31 12.92 58.58
CA THR A 370 3.86 12.75 58.92
C THR A 370 2.95 13.07 57.72
N SER A 371 1.69 12.59 57.74
CA SER A 371 0.65 12.90 56.74
C SER A 371 -0.20 14.14 57.10
N LYS A 372 -0.72 14.87 56.10
CA LYS A 372 -1.89 15.79 56.21
C LYS A 372 -2.71 15.85 54.92
N THR A 373 -4.01 15.55 55.05
CA THR A 373 -5.09 15.77 54.06
C THR A 373 -5.57 17.24 54.10
N VAL A 374 -6.67 17.58 53.38
CA VAL A 374 -7.45 18.86 53.32
C VAL A 374 -7.06 19.74 52.11
N HIS A 375 -7.96 20.21 51.22
CA HIS A 375 -9.42 20.09 51.03
C HIS A 375 -9.78 20.13 49.53
N ALA A 376 -10.96 19.60 49.17
CA ALA A 376 -11.54 19.79 47.83
C ALA A 376 -12.11 21.20 47.63
N LYS A 377 -12.06 21.72 46.39
CA LYS A 377 -12.79 22.93 46.00
C LYS A 377 -13.40 22.75 44.61
N THR A 378 -14.72 22.76 44.54
CA THR A 378 -15.49 22.56 43.31
C THR A 378 -15.51 23.85 42.50
N THR A 379 -15.14 23.78 41.22
CA THR A 379 -15.32 24.88 40.26
C THR A 379 -16.03 24.35 39.02
N LYS A 380 -17.11 25.03 38.62
CA LYS A 380 -17.88 24.70 37.42
C LYS A 380 -16.98 24.84 36.18
N GLN A 381 -17.12 23.93 35.23
CA GLN A 381 -16.49 24.02 33.91
C GLN A 381 -17.53 24.48 32.89
N ASP A 382 -17.21 25.53 32.15
CA ASP A 382 -17.90 25.90 30.91
C ASP A 382 -17.40 25.00 29.76
N PRO A 383 -18.21 24.74 28.71
CA PRO A 383 -17.82 23.84 27.62
C PRO A 383 -16.68 24.43 26.77
N PRO A 384 -15.74 23.60 26.27
CA PRO A 384 -14.60 24.07 25.49
C PRO A 384 -15.01 24.53 24.07
N PRO A 385 -14.34 25.53 23.49
CA PRO A 385 -14.58 25.95 22.11
C PRO A 385 -14.11 24.90 21.09
N PRO A 386 -14.68 24.89 19.87
CA PRO A 386 -14.37 23.87 18.87
C PRO A 386 -12.92 23.93 18.38
N LEU A 387 -12.30 22.74 18.25
CA LEU A 387 -10.91 22.57 17.84
C LEU A 387 -10.65 23.05 16.40
N THR A 388 -9.85 24.10 16.26
CA THR A 388 -9.31 24.51 14.96
C THR A 388 -8.24 23.51 14.48
N LYS A 389 -8.45 22.89 13.31
CA LYS A 389 -7.48 21.95 12.73
C LYS A 389 -6.14 22.65 12.47
N PRO A 390 -5.00 22.17 13.03
CA PRO A 390 -3.70 22.79 12.78
C PRO A 390 -3.22 22.50 11.35
N LYS A 391 -3.00 23.56 10.56
CA LYS A 391 -2.32 23.44 9.25
C LYS A 391 -0.82 23.27 9.45
N TYR A 392 -0.34 22.04 9.53
CA TYR A 392 1.10 21.76 9.51
C TYR A 392 1.69 22.02 8.11
N LYS A 393 2.67 22.92 8.03
CA LYS A 393 3.50 23.09 6.84
C LYS A 393 4.82 22.35 7.03
N TRP A 394 5.02 21.29 6.26
CA TRP A 394 6.27 20.57 6.15
C TRP A 394 7.32 21.42 5.44
N GLY A 395 8.59 21.32 5.85
CA GLY A 395 9.72 22.03 5.26
C GLY A 395 11.02 21.25 5.46
N ASP A 396 12.04 21.59 4.68
CA ASP A 396 13.18 20.73 4.30
C ASP A 396 14.21 20.40 5.41
N ARG A 397 13.80 20.46 6.70
CA ARG A 397 14.65 20.13 7.86
C ARG A 397 13.96 19.12 8.78
N TRP A 398 13.87 17.89 8.28
CA TRP A 398 13.39 16.70 8.99
C TRP A 398 14.51 15.65 9.06
N PRO A 399 14.60 14.83 10.13
CA PRO A 399 13.84 14.88 11.38
C PRO A 399 14.37 15.94 12.36
N ARG A 400 13.52 16.43 13.27
CA ARG A 400 13.96 17.30 14.37
C ARG A 400 14.56 16.45 15.48
N LYS A 401 15.73 16.85 16.01
CA LYS A 401 16.30 16.25 17.23
C LYS A 401 15.37 16.54 18.42
N LEU A 402 14.75 15.50 18.96
CA LEU A 402 14.09 15.53 20.27
C LEU A 402 15.14 15.23 21.34
N GLY A 403 15.13 16.02 22.41
CA GLY A 403 16.17 15.99 23.45
C GLY A 403 17.09 17.21 23.38
N LYS A 404 16.75 18.26 24.14
CA LYS A 404 17.75 19.14 24.72
C LYS A 404 18.11 18.56 26.07
N GLU A 405 19.40 18.41 26.36
CA GLU A 405 19.87 18.16 27.73
C GLU A 405 19.36 19.28 28.63
N ILE A 406 18.70 18.90 29.72
CA ILE A 406 18.38 19.81 30.82
C ILE A 406 19.68 19.96 31.61
N LYS A 407 20.20 21.19 31.70
CA LYS A 407 21.34 21.56 32.55
C LYS A 407 20.86 21.96 33.95
#